data_AF-A0A249T1D4-F1
#
_entry.id   AF-A0A249T1D4-F1
#
_cell.length_a   1.000
_cell.length_b   1.000
_cell.length_c   1.000
_cell.angle_alpha   90.00
_cell.angle_beta   90.00
_cell.angle_gamma   90.00
#
_symmetry.space_group_name_H-M   'P 1'
#
loop_
_entity.id
_entity.type
_entity.pdbx_description
1 polymer ?
#
loop_
_entity_poly.entity_id
_entity_poly.type
_entity_poly.pdbx_seq_one_letter_code
_entity_poly.pdbx_strand_id
1 'polypeptide(L)'
;MVYEDPKLGPKHISLMLAILYFFYRQDCKNPVKVFSSQLREQAKIRSQRIYYYCMKDLKEWGYIKMKPSYIRHEASEVTLRPIGKKG
;
A
#
# COMPACT_ATOMS: atom_id res chain seq x y z
N MET A 1 14.79 -8.51 -4.05
CA MET A 1 14.79 -7.16 -4.66
C MET A 1 13.55 -6.99 -5.54
N VAL A 2 13.09 -5.76 -5.83
CA VAL A 2 11.84 -5.54 -6.59
C VAL A 2 11.85 -6.19 -7.97
N TYR A 3 12.99 -6.18 -8.68
CA TYR A 3 13.08 -6.81 -9.99
C TYR A 3 12.97 -8.34 -9.97
N GLU A 4 13.23 -8.97 -8.82
CA GLU A 4 13.21 -10.43 -8.66
C GLU A 4 11.81 -10.98 -8.40
N ASP A 5 10.83 -10.13 -8.02
CA ASP A 5 9.44 -10.55 -7.88
C ASP A 5 8.64 -10.20 -9.14
N PRO A 6 8.38 -11.18 -10.05
CA PRO A 6 7.63 -10.94 -11.27
C PRO A 6 6.17 -10.55 -11.02
N LYS A 7 5.65 -10.72 -9.80
CA LYS A 7 4.28 -10.30 -9.45
C LYS A 7 4.18 -8.77 -9.33
N LEU A 8 5.26 -8.09 -8.96
CA LEU A 8 5.26 -6.63 -8.76
C LEU A 8 5.37 -5.86 -10.07
N GLY A 9 4.23 -5.66 -10.73
CA GLY A 9 4.12 -4.71 -11.84
C GLY A 9 4.37 -3.23 -11.44
N PRO A 10 4.63 -2.31 -12.41
CA PRO A 10 4.95 -0.91 -12.14
C PRO A 10 3.93 -0.16 -11.27
N LYS A 11 2.64 -0.49 -11.40
CA LYS A 11 1.57 0.14 -10.60
C LYS A 11 1.61 -0.31 -9.14
N HIS A 12 1.98 -1.57 -8.88
CA HIS A 12 2.22 -2.07 -7.53
C HIS A 12 3.38 -1.32 -6.89
N ILE A 13 4.49 -1.16 -7.63
CA ILE A 13 5.68 -0.44 -7.16
C ILE A 13 5.32 1.00 -6.80
N SER A 14 4.62 1.71 -7.70
CA SER A 14 4.18 3.09 -7.44
C SER A 14 3.32 3.19 -6.17
N LEU A 15 2.41 2.24 -5.96
CA LEU A 15 1.56 2.19 -4.77
C LEU A 15 2.35 1.89 -3.49
N MET A 16 3.31 0.96 -3.54
CA MET A 16 4.19 0.69 -2.40
C MET A 16 5.03 1.90 -2.03
N LEU A 17 5.57 2.62 -3.02
CA LEU A 17 6.32 3.87 -2.79
C LEU A 17 5.45 4.94 -2.14
N ALA A 18 4.19 5.07 -2.56
CA ALA A 18 3.24 5.97 -1.90
C ALA A 18 2.99 5.58 -0.43
N ILE A 19 2.80 4.29 -0.13
CA ILE A 19 2.64 3.81 1.26
C ILE A 19 3.90 4.09 2.09
N LEU A 20 5.09 3.82 1.52
CA LEU A 20 6.38 4.10 2.17
C LEU A 20 6.59 5.59 2.43
N TYR A 21 6.18 6.45 1.50
CA TYR A 21 6.21 7.90 1.69
C TYR A 21 5.39 8.32 2.91
N PHE A 22 4.15 7.81 3.04
CA PHE A 22 3.32 8.11 4.21
C PHE A 22 3.83 7.47 5.50
N PHE A 23 4.42 6.28 5.43
CA PHE A 23 5.10 5.63 6.55
C PHE A 23 6.24 6.49 7.08
N TYR A 24 7.12 6.97 6.19
CA TYR A 24 8.22 7.86 6.55
C TYR A 24 7.73 9.17 7.17
N ARG A 25 6.65 9.74 6.61
CA ARG A 25 6.01 10.95 7.16
C ARG A 25 5.30 10.75 8.50
N GLN A 26 5.06 9.51 8.90
CA GLN A 26 4.43 9.13 10.17
C GLN A 26 5.44 8.46 11.11
N ASP A 27 6.68 8.98 11.11
CA ASP A 27 7.80 8.55 11.95
C ASP A 27 8.17 7.06 11.81
N CYS A 28 7.94 6.48 10.64
CA CYS A 28 8.18 5.06 10.38
C CYS A 28 7.41 4.15 11.36
N LYS A 29 6.20 4.55 11.76
CA LYS A 29 5.32 3.78 12.65
C LYS A 29 4.21 3.10 11.85
N ASN A 30 3.96 1.85 12.20
CA ASN A 30 2.79 1.11 11.75
C ASN A 30 1.67 1.22 12.81
N PRO A 31 0.40 1.25 12.42
CA PRO A 31 -0.09 1.34 11.04
C PRO A 31 0.05 2.76 10.46
N VAL A 32 0.25 2.84 9.15
CA VAL A 32 0.14 4.08 8.39
C VAL A 32 -1.34 4.44 8.26
N LYS A 33 -1.73 5.61 8.76
CA LYS A 33 -3.09 6.13 8.59
C LYS A 33 -3.13 7.01 7.35
N VAL A 34 -3.90 6.62 6.34
CA VAL A 34 -3.97 7.36 5.08
C VAL A 34 -5.30 7.12 4.36
N PHE A 35 -5.81 8.16 3.69
CA PHE A 35 -7.00 8.03 2.83
C PHE A 35 -6.64 7.41 1.48
N SER A 36 -7.57 6.64 0.91
CA SER A 36 -7.38 6.02 -0.41
C SER A 36 -7.18 7.05 -1.53
N SER A 37 -7.77 8.24 -1.41
CA SER A 37 -7.55 9.36 -2.33
C SER A 37 -6.10 9.84 -2.30
N GLN A 38 -5.52 10.03 -1.12
CA GLN A 38 -4.13 10.44 -0.94
C GLN A 38 -3.15 9.41 -1.50
N LEU A 39 -3.39 8.12 -1.24
CA LEU A 39 -2.57 7.05 -1.82
C LEU A 39 -2.67 7.03 -3.35
N ARG A 40 -3.86 7.19 -3.92
CA ARG A 40 -4.06 7.21 -5.37
C ARG A 40 -3.35 8.39 -6.03
N GLU A 41 -3.48 9.58 -5.45
CA GLU A 41 -2.82 10.79 -5.93
C GLU A 41 -1.30 10.61 -5.89
N GLN A 42 -0.75 10.22 -4.74
CA GLN A 42 0.69 10.01 -4.56
C GLN A 42 1.25 8.91 -5.46
N ALA A 43 0.51 7.81 -5.65
CA ALA A 43 0.88 6.71 -6.52
C ALA A 43 0.64 7.00 -8.02
N LYS A 44 0.07 8.16 -8.37
CA LYS A 44 -0.36 8.51 -9.73
C LYS A 44 -1.32 7.49 -10.36
N ILE A 45 -2.18 6.87 -9.54
CA ILE A 45 -3.20 5.89 -9.98
C ILE A 45 -4.57 6.58 -10.07
N ARG A 46 -4.92 7.03 -11.28
CA ARG A 46 -6.22 7.66 -11.54
C ARG A 46 -7.39 6.68 -11.47
N SER A 47 -7.21 5.43 -11.90
CA SER A 47 -8.30 4.44 -11.93
C SER A 47 -8.53 3.82 -10.56
N GLN A 48 -9.75 3.97 -10.03
CA GLN A 48 -10.18 3.34 -8.78
C GLN A 48 -10.10 1.81 -8.86
N ARG A 49 -10.50 1.23 -9.99
CA ARG A 49 -10.40 -0.22 -10.24
C ARG A 49 -8.97 -0.72 -10.10
N ILE A 50 -8.03 -0.02 -10.74
CA ILE A 50 -6.60 -0.38 -10.70
C ILE A 50 -6.06 -0.25 -9.28
N TYR A 51 -6.42 0.82 -8.56
CA TYR A 51 -6.00 1.01 -7.17
C TYR A 51 -6.43 -0.17 -6.28
N TYR A 52 -7.72 -0.54 -6.30
CA TYR A 52 -8.20 -1.64 -5.47
C TYR A 52 -7.63 -2.99 -5.89
N TYR A 53 -7.43 -3.21 -7.20
CA TYR A 53 -6.74 -4.39 -7.70
C TYR A 53 -5.31 -4.48 -7.15
N CYS A 54 -4.49 -3.43 -7.31
CA CYS A 54 -3.12 -3.43 -6.80
C CYS A 54 -3.06 -3.57 -5.27
N MET A 55 -4.01 -2.95 -4.57
CA MET A 55 -4.09 -3.03 -3.12
C MET A 55 -4.45 -4.43 -2.62
N LYS A 56 -5.37 -5.11 -3.32
CA LYS A 56 -5.71 -6.52 -3.08
C LYS A 56 -4.50 -7.42 -3.30
N ASP A 57 -3.81 -7.26 -4.44
CA ASP A 57 -2.62 -8.03 -4.79
C ASP A 57 -1.52 -7.88 -3.73
N LEU A 58 -1.19 -6.65 -3.32
CA LEU A 58 -0.20 -6.40 -2.26
C LEU A 58 -0.59 -7.02 -0.91
N LYS A 59 -1.88 -7.04 -0.57
CA LYS A 59 -2.38 -7.69 0.64
C LYS A 59 -2.25 -9.22 0.55
N GLU A 60 -2.66 -9.81 -0.57
CA GLU A 60 -2.63 -11.26 -0.80
C GLU A 60 -1.20 -11.81 -0.87
N TRP A 61 -0.29 -11.07 -1.49
CA TRP A 61 1.13 -11.43 -1.55
C TRP A 61 1.89 -11.15 -0.25
N GLY A 62 1.22 -10.56 0.75
CA GLY A 62 1.76 -10.37 2.09
C GLY A 62 2.67 -9.16 2.25
N TYR A 63 2.76 -8.27 1.26
CA TYR A 63 3.52 -7.01 1.37
C TYR A 63 2.92 -6.07 2.41
N ILE A 64 1.60 -6.08 2.55
CA ILE A 64 0.88 -5.22 3.49
C ILE A 64 -0.17 -6.00 4.28
N LYS A 65 -0.58 -5.46 5.43
CA LYS A 65 -1.89 -5.74 6.04
C LYS A 65 -2.74 -4.49 5.93
N MET A 66 -4.03 -4.68 5.70
CA MET A 66 -4.98 -3.58 5.71
C MET A 66 -6.14 -3.88 6.63
N LYS A 67 -6.51 -2.88 7.40
CA LYS A 67 -7.81 -2.79 8.05
C LYS A 67 -8.61 -1.70 7.30
N PRO A 68 -9.54 -2.09 6.41
CA PRO A 68 -10.38 -1.10 5.75
C PRO A 68 -11.20 -0.37 6.81
N SER A 69 -11.29 0.95 6.72
CA SER A 69 -12.43 1.62 7.33
C SER A 69 -13.57 1.59 6.31
N TYR A 70 -14.70 1.01 6.70
CA TYR A 70 -15.92 1.01 5.90
C TYR A 70 -16.62 2.38 5.96
N ILE A 71 -16.08 3.33 6.73
CA ILE A 71 -16.60 4.67 6.91
C ILE A 71 -15.83 5.63 5.97
N ARG A 72 -16.57 6.35 5.13
CA ARG A 72 -16.05 7.24 4.07
C ARG A 72 -15.12 8.36 4.60
N HIS A 73 -15.18 8.65 5.89
CA HIS A 73 -14.46 9.73 6.57
C HIS A 73 -13.31 9.25 7.47
N GLU A 74 -13.02 7.95 7.49
CA GLU A 74 -11.95 7.40 8.31
C GLU A 74 -10.79 6.91 7.44
N ALA A 75 -9.58 7.25 7.87
CA ALA A 75 -8.36 6.80 7.22
C ALA A 75 -8.27 5.27 7.32
N SER A 76 -7.88 4.63 6.22
CA SER A 76 -7.55 3.20 6.27
C SER A 76 -6.23 3.03 7.00
N GLU A 77 -6.11 1.93 7.74
CA GLU A 77 -4.86 1.55 8.39
C GLU A 77 -4.12 0.55 7.50
N VAL A 78 -2.94 0.95 7.03
CA VAL A 78 -2.05 0.13 6.21
C VAL A 78 -0.78 -0.18 7.00
N THR A 79 -0.53 -1.45 7.25
CA THR A 79 0.69 -1.90 7.93
C THR A 79 1.64 -2.50 6.91
N LEU A 80 2.83 -1.91 6.77
CA LEU A 80 3.92 -2.48 5.97
C LEU A 80 4.48 -3.72 6.67
N ARG A 81 4.64 -4.83 5.94
CA ARG A 81 5.31 -6.02 6.48
C ARG A 81 6.81 -5.98 6.14
N PRO A 82 7.68 -6.47 7.04
CA PRO A 82 9.08 -6.69 6.72
C PRO A 82 9.21 -7.65 5.53
N ILE A 83 9.85 -7.21 4.46
CA ILE A 83 10.20 -8.06 3.32
C ILE A 83 11.41 -8.89 3.76
N GLY A 84 11.23 -10.19 4.05
CA GLY A 84 12.35 -11.09 4.34
C GLY A 84 12.19 -12.09 5.48
N LYS A 85 11.13 -12.04 6.30
CA LYS A 85 10.86 -13.13 7.25
C LYS A 85 9.87 -14.13 6.67
N LYS A 86 10.36 -14.98 5.77
CA LYS A 86 9.83 -16.35 5.64
C LYS A 86 10.38 -17.11 6.85
N GLY A 87 9.58 -17.18 7.91
CA GLY A 87 9.68 -18.23 8.92
C GLY A 87 8.70 -19.32 8.53
#